data_AF-A0A971M2N6-F1
#
_entry.id   AF-A0A971M2N6-F1
#
_cell.length_a   1.000
_cell.length_b   1.000
_cell.length_c   1.000
_cell.angle_alpha   90.00
_cell.angle_beta   90.00
_cell.angle_gamma   90.00
#
_symmetry.space_group_name_H-M   'P 1'
#
loop_
_entity.id
_entity.type
_entity.pdbx_description
1 polymer ?
#
loop_
_entity_poly.entity_id
_entity_poly.type
_entity_poly.pdbx_seq_one_letter_code
_entity_poly.pdbx_strand_id
1 'polypeptide(L)'
;MWVVYRKGARSIIGITAVGGIDPDKETAIKEVVGGTVAPGDISEYEAIQVTDREKISQYLEAFPGRLVVTGTTKQPRLVIREPEVFSLYITTDAGDKHPIDGIPTIPADGTSSVLITIQKVDERAKPQTGKKDNDQLYLRANHGIIRDAAGKEAISSITLDKGEARIRLFSETVKRVATIQIMANNPDIQDCMLRVEFV
;
A
#
# COMPACT_ATOMS: atom_id res chain seq x y z
N MET A 1 -7.96 -24.15 -8.60
CA MET A 1 -7.79 -23.53 -7.26
C MET A 1 -9.11 -23.52 -6.50
N TRP A 2 -9.08 -23.88 -5.22
CA TRP A 2 -10.22 -23.76 -4.32
C TRP A 2 -9.96 -22.69 -3.27
N VAL A 3 -10.99 -21.93 -2.92
CA VAL A 3 -10.99 -20.99 -1.80
C VAL A 3 -11.92 -21.54 -0.73
N VAL A 4 -11.36 -21.91 0.42
CA VAL A 4 -12.07 -22.56 1.53
C VAL A 4 -12.41 -21.52 2.59
N TYR A 5 -13.67 -21.50 3.02
CA TYR A 5 -14.18 -20.53 3.99
C TYR A 5 -15.11 -21.17 4.99
N ARG A 6 -15.27 -20.56 6.17
CA ARG A 6 -16.22 -21.00 7.20
C ARG A 6 -17.61 -20.41 6.92
N LYS A 7 -18.64 -21.23 6.79
CA LYS A 7 -20.00 -20.82 6.36
C LYS A 7 -20.60 -19.73 7.24
N GLY A 8 -20.55 -19.91 8.56
CA GLY A 8 -21.17 -18.99 9.52
C GLY A 8 -20.47 -17.63 9.61
N ALA A 9 -19.13 -17.64 9.65
CA ALA A 9 -18.33 -16.41 9.78
C ALA A 9 -18.00 -15.74 8.43
N ARG A 10 -18.13 -16.47 7.32
CA ARG A 10 -17.69 -16.07 5.97
C ARG A 10 -16.21 -15.67 5.88
N SER A 11 -15.41 -16.10 6.84
CA SER A 11 -13.97 -15.92 6.86
C SER A 11 -13.31 -16.97 5.98
N ILE A 12 -12.39 -16.53 5.12
CA ILE A 12 -11.56 -17.42 4.31
C ILE A 12 -10.48 -18.02 5.20
N ILE A 13 -10.36 -19.33 5.17
CA ILE A 13 -9.43 -20.11 6.01
C ILE A 13 -8.14 -20.38 5.25
N GLY A 14 -8.26 -20.62 3.94
CA GLY A 14 -7.12 -20.85 3.08
C GLY A 14 -7.54 -21.08 1.64
N ILE A 15 -6.53 -21.28 0.81
CA ILE A 15 -6.67 -21.54 -0.61
C ILE A 15 -5.76 -22.70 -0.99
N THR A 16 -6.20 -23.54 -1.92
CA THR A 16 -5.36 -24.64 -2.40
C THR A 16 -4.30 -24.11 -3.37
N ALA A 17 -3.19 -24.84 -3.50
CA ALA A 17 -2.22 -24.55 -4.54
C ALA A 17 -2.84 -24.67 -5.95
N VAL A 18 -2.27 -23.94 -6.90
CA VAL A 18 -2.58 -24.09 -8.33
C VAL A 18 -1.66 -25.17 -8.89
N GLY A 19 -2.12 -26.43 -8.86
CA GLY A 19 -1.37 -27.59 -9.34
C GLY A 19 -1.93 -28.17 -10.65
N GLY A 20 -1.21 -29.13 -11.24
CA GLY A 20 -1.67 -29.83 -12.45
C GLY A 20 -2.84 -30.79 -12.24
N ILE A 21 -3.16 -31.12 -10.98
CA ILE A 21 -4.34 -31.90 -10.58
C ILE A 21 -5.13 -31.02 -9.61
N ASP A 22 -6.30 -30.56 -10.04
CA ASP A 22 -7.22 -29.87 -9.13
C ASP A 22 -7.88 -30.94 -8.22
N PRO A 23 -7.71 -30.88 -6.89
CA PRO A 23 -8.41 -31.79 -6.00
C PRO A 23 -9.92 -31.60 -6.11
N ASP A 24 -10.70 -32.61 -5.77
CA ASP A 24 -12.13 -32.43 -5.57
C ASP A 24 -12.40 -31.53 -4.35
N LYS A 25 -13.63 -31.05 -4.25
CA LYS A 25 -14.07 -30.12 -3.21
C LYS A 25 -13.83 -30.63 -1.79
N GLU A 26 -14.12 -31.90 -1.51
CA GLU A 26 -13.98 -32.46 -0.16
C GLU A 26 -12.51 -32.58 0.22
N THR A 27 -11.68 -33.02 -0.72
CA THR A 27 -10.22 -33.10 -0.54
C THR A 27 -9.63 -31.73 -0.28
N ALA A 28 -10.03 -30.70 -1.05
CA ALA A 28 -9.60 -29.32 -0.85
C ALA A 28 -9.95 -28.78 0.56
N ILE A 29 -11.18 -29.06 1.03
CA ILE A 29 -11.59 -28.64 2.38
C ILE A 29 -10.76 -29.36 3.44
N LYS A 30 -10.59 -30.69 3.32
CA LYS A 30 -9.82 -31.50 4.28
C LYS A 30 -8.37 -31.05 4.36
N GLU A 31 -7.73 -30.79 3.22
CA GLU A 31 -6.34 -30.33 3.14
C GLU A 31 -6.17 -28.97 3.84
N VAL A 32 -6.98 -27.98 3.46
CA VAL A 32 -6.85 -26.61 3.99
C VAL A 32 -7.21 -26.56 5.48
N VAL A 33 -8.30 -27.19 5.89
CA VAL A 33 -8.75 -27.18 7.29
C VAL A 33 -7.81 -28.02 8.16
N GLY A 34 -7.35 -29.18 7.67
CA GLY A 34 -6.42 -30.05 8.37
C GLY A 34 -5.05 -29.42 8.64
N GLY A 35 -4.64 -28.45 7.81
CA GLY A 35 -3.43 -27.64 8.04
C GLY A 35 -3.56 -26.57 9.14
N THR A 36 -4.73 -26.38 9.73
CA THR A 36 -4.94 -25.38 10.79
C THR A 36 -4.63 -25.93 12.18
N VAL A 37 -4.31 -25.05 13.14
CA VAL A 37 -3.91 -25.43 14.51
C VAL A 37 -5.09 -26.01 15.33
N ALA A 38 -6.33 -25.62 15.00
CA ALA A 38 -7.53 -26.08 15.67
C ALA A 38 -8.66 -26.26 14.64
N PRO A 39 -8.63 -27.35 13.85
CA PRO A 39 -9.66 -27.61 12.85
C PRO A 39 -11.00 -27.85 13.56
N GLY A 40 -12.02 -27.05 13.21
CA GLY A 40 -13.40 -27.31 13.62
C GLY A 40 -14.01 -28.49 12.85
N ASP A 41 -15.32 -28.67 12.98
CA ASP A 41 -16.03 -29.67 12.17
C ASP A 41 -16.00 -29.27 10.68
N ILE A 42 -15.58 -30.20 9.81
CA ILE A 42 -15.55 -30.05 8.36
C ILE A 42 -16.89 -29.57 7.80
N SER A 43 -18.01 -29.96 8.43
CA SER A 43 -19.36 -29.55 8.03
C SER A 43 -19.59 -28.03 8.06
N GLU A 44 -18.81 -27.30 8.86
CA GLU A 44 -18.86 -25.84 8.98
C GLU A 44 -18.20 -25.11 7.80
N TYR A 45 -17.45 -25.82 6.97
CA TYR A 45 -16.66 -25.24 5.89
C TYR A 45 -17.30 -25.47 4.52
N GLU A 46 -16.99 -24.57 3.60
CA GLU A 46 -17.44 -24.58 2.22
C GLU A 46 -16.29 -24.11 1.32
N ALA A 47 -16.33 -24.45 0.04
CA ALA A 47 -15.30 -24.09 -0.92
C ALA A 47 -15.89 -23.55 -2.23
N ILE A 48 -15.25 -22.52 -2.77
CA ILE A 48 -15.57 -21.94 -4.08
C ILE A 48 -14.44 -22.31 -5.04
N GLN A 49 -14.79 -22.96 -6.15
CA GLN A 49 -13.83 -23.26 -7.20
C GLN A 49 -13.58 -22.02 -8.05
N VAL A 50 -12.30 -21.72 -8.31
CA VAL A 50 -11.87 -20.68 -9.23
C VAL A 50 -11.03 -21.34 -10.31
N THR A 51 -11.54 -21.29 -11.54
CA THR A 51 -10.91 -21.89 -12.73
C THR A 51 -10.32 -20.85 -13.68
N ASP A 52 -10.80 -19.61 -13.60
CA ASP A 52 -10.30 -18.47 -14.36
C ASP A 52 -8.90 -18.08 -13.87
N ARG A 53 -7.91 -18.16 -14.77
CA ARG A 53 -6.49 -17.89 -14.44
C ARG A 53 -6.23 -16.45 -14.03
N GLU A 54 -6.93 -15.47 -14.62
CA GLU A 54 -6.76 -14.07 -14.25
C GLU A 54 -7.32 -13.83 -12.84
N LYS A 55 -8.50 -14.39 -12.55
CA LYS A 55 -9.09 -14.30 -11.21
C LYS A 55 -8.27 -15.04 -10.16
N ILE A 56 -7.68 -16.19 -10.51
CA ILE A 56 -6.75 -16.90 -9.62
C ILE A 56 -5.62 -15.97 -9.19
N SER A 57 -4.91 -15.35 -10.15
CA SER A 57 -3.82 -14.42 -9.83
C SER A 57 -4.29 -13.24 -8.96
N GLN A 58 -5.43 -12.65 -9.30
CA GLN A 58 -5.99 -11.53 -8.52
C GLN A 58 -6.39 -11.94 -7.09
N TYR A 59 -6.96 -13.13 -6.91
CA TYR A 59 -7.37 -13.65 -5.62
C TYR A 59 -6.17 -14.10 -4.77
N LEU A 60 -5.13 -14.66 -5.39
CA LEU A 60 -3.86 -14.95 -4.72
C LEU A 60 -3.21 -13.65 -4.18
N GLU A 61 -3.21 -12.57 -4.98
CA GLU A 61 -2.73 -11.25 -4.51
C GLU A 61 -3.63 -10.59 -3.45
N ALA A 62 -4.90 -10.98 -3.37
CA ALA A 62 -5.87 -10.42 -2.43
C ALA A 62 -5.95 -11.20 -1.12
N PHE A 63 -5.65 -12.49 -1.12
CA PHE A 63 -5.69 -13.34 0.06
C PHE A 63 -4.47 -13.08 0.98
N PRO A 64 -4.63 -13.09 2.32
CA PRO A 64 -5.88 -13.28 3.07
C PRO A 64 -6.69 -11.99 3.29
N GLY A 65 -6.07 -10.81 3.15
CA GLY A 65 -6.61 -9.57 3.73
C GLY A 65 -7.74 -8.86 2.96
N ARG A 66 -7.85 -9.05 1.64
CA ARG A 66 -8.90 -8.41 0.82
C ARG A 66 -9.88 -9.38 0.20
N LEU A 67 -9.50 -10.65 0.04
CA LEU A 67 -10.39 -11.64 -0.50
C LEU A 67 -11.45 -11.95 0.54
N VAL A 68 -12.71 -11.69 0.22
CA VAL A 68 -13.84 -11.90 1.12
C VAL A 68 -14.95 -12.69 0.43
N VAL A 69 -15.74 -13.39 1.23
CA VAL A 69 -16.93 -14.11 0.75
C VAL A 69 -18.17 -13.27 1.01
N THR A 70 -18.86 -12.89 -0.06
CA THR A 70 -20.12 -12.14 -0.03
C THR A 70 -21.26 -12.95 -0.64
N GLY A 71 -22.46 -12.37 -0.79
CA GLY A 71 -23.62 -13.04 -1.37
C GLY A 71 -24.51 -13.74 -0.35
N THR A 72 -25.31 -14.71 -0.79
CA THR A 72 -26.18 -15.50 0.08
C THR A 72 -25.54 -16.86 0.38
N THR A 73 -25.98 -17.56 1.42
CA THR A 73 -25.47 -18.91 1.74
C THR A 73 -25.65 -19.89 0.58
N LYS A 74 -26.70 -19.71 -0.25
CA LYS A 74 -26.94 -20.54 -1.45
C LYS A 74 -26.12 -20.11 -2.67
N GLN A 75 -25.62 -18.88 -2.69
CA GLN A 75 -24.86 -18.30 -3.79
C GLN A 75 -23.73 -17.41 -3.26
N PRO A 76 -22.69 -18.02 -2.66
CA PRO A 76 -21.53 -17.30 -2.18
C PRO A 76 -20.69 -16.78 -3.37
N ARG A 77 -20.05 -15.63 -3.21
CA ARG A 77 -19.20 -15.01 -4.23
C ARG A 77 -17.92 -14.46 -3.61
N LEU A 78 -16.81 -14.66 -4.32
CA LEU A 78 -15.53 -14.05 -3.97
C LEU A 78 -15.47 -12.62 -4.49
N VAL A 79 -15.16 -11.69 -3.59
CA VAL A 79 -14.97 -10.28 -3.90
C VAL A 79 -13.65 -9.84 -3.31
N ILE A 80 -12.94 -8.99 -4.03
CA ILE A 80 -11.76 -8.30 -3.50
C ILE A 80 -12.27 -6.99 -2.92
N ARG A 81 -12.19 -6.85 -1.60
CA ARG A 81 -12.56 -5.61 -0.91
C ARG A 81 -11.61 -4.48 -1.34
N GLU A 82 -12.17 -3.30 -1.56
CA GLU A 82 -11.37 -2.08 -1.74
C GLU A 82 -10.65 -1.74 -0.42
N PRO A 83 -9.46 -1.13 -0.48
CA PRO A 83 -8.77 -0.69 0.73
C PRO A 83 -9.57 0.41 1.44
N GLU A 84 -9.57 0.37 2.77
CA GLU A 84 -10.27 1.35 3.63
C GLU A 84 -9.29 2.33 4.29
N VAL A 85 -8.00 1.99 4.36
CA VAL A 85 -6.97 2.80 5.00
C VAL A 85 -5.85 3.07 4.00
N PHE A 86 -5.42 4.32 3.94
CA PHE A 86 -4.36 4.75 3.04
C PHE A 86 -3.28 5.51 3.81
N SER A 87 -2.06 5.44 3.30
CA SER A 87 -0.93 6.19 3.83
C SER A 87 -0.05 6.71 2.69
N LEU A 88 0.84 7.63 3.02
CA LEU A 88 1.80 8.19 2.08
C LEU A 88 3.17 7.57 2.32
N TYR A 89 3.64 6.83 1.33
CA TYR A 89 4.99 6.28 1.30
C TYR A 89 5.93 7.26 0.61
N ILE A 90 7.02 7.62 1.29
CA ILE A 90 7.97 8.63 0.81
C ILE A 90 9.30 7.98 0.47
N THR A 91 9.85 8.34 -0.69
CA THR A 91 11.23 8.01 -1.09
C THR A 91 11.96 9.24 -1.57
N THR A 92 13.29 9.18 -1.59
CA THR A 92 14.14 10.29 -2.00
C THR A 92 15.27 9.80 -2.90
N ASP A 93 15.78 10.67 -3.77
CA ASP A 93 16.97 10.40 -4.60
C ASP A 93 18.31 10.81 -3.95
N ALA A 94 18.29 11.27 -2.69
CA ALA A 94 19.51 11.64 -1.98
C ALA A 94 20.53 10.49 -1.98
N GLY A 95 21.74 10.79 -2.44
CA GLY A 95 22.83 9.80 -2.54
C GLY A 95 23.39 9.40 -1.18
N ASP A 96 23.39 10.33 -0.22
CA ASP A 96 23.96 10.15 1.11
C ASP A 96 22.87 10.13 2.19
N LYS A 97 23.19 9.46 3.30
CA LYS A 97 22.36 9.39 4.50
C LYS A 97 23.23 9.56 5.73
N HIS A 98 22.68 10.21 6.75
CA HIS A 98 23.34 10.34 8.03
C HIS A 98 23.58 8.95 8.66
N PRO A 99 24.79 8.64 9.16
CA PRO A 99 25.19 7.27 9.52
C PRO A 99 24.47 6.71 10.76
N ILE A 100 23.84 7.56 11.58
CA ILE A 100 23.22 7.13 12.84
C ILE A 100 21.72 6.92 12.70
N ASP A 101 21.00 7.89 12.13
CA ASP A 101 19.54 7.89 12.06
C ASP A 101 18.99 7.73 10.63
N GLY A 102 19.88 7.62 9.63
CA GLY A 102 19.53 7.28 8.25
C GLY A 102 18.77 8.36 7.49
N ILE A 103 18.68 9.60 8.01
CA ILE A 103 18.01 10.69 7.31
C ILE A 103 18.81 11.06 6.04
N PRO A 104 18.13 11.31 4.90
CA PRO A 104 18.76 11.85 3.70
C PRO A 104 19.59 13.10 3.99
N THR A 105 20.79 13.19 3.40
CA THR A 105 21.67 14.36 3.53
C THR A 105 21.92 14.99 2.16
N ILE A 106 21.92 16.33 2.09
CA ILE A 106 22.34 17.11 0.91
C ILE A 106 23.22 18.30 1.33
N PRO A 107 24.08 18.85 0.46
CA PRO A 107 24.90 20.00 0.81
C PRO A 107 24.09 21.25 1.19
N ALA A 108 24.54 21.97 2.21
CA ALA A 108 24.02 23.25 2.66
C ALA A 108 24.60 24.43 1.85
N ASP A 109 24.38 24.44 0.53
CA ASP A 109 24.94 25.42 -0.41
C ASP A 109 23.88 26.38 -1.00
N GLY A 110 22.61 26.19 -0.69
CA GLY A 110 21.50 26.99 -1.22
C GLY A 110 21.04 26.61 -2.63
N THR A 111 21.65 25.61 -3.27
CA THR A 111 21.35 25.20 -4.66
C THR A 111 21.14 23.70 -4.82
N SER A 112 21.74 22.90 -3.94
CA SER A 112 21.54 21.46 -3.84
C SER A 112 20.08 21.14 -3.54
N SER A 113 19.59 20.05 -4.12
CA SER A 113 18.21 19.61 -3.93
C SER A 113 18.10 18.10 -3.87
N VAL A 114 17.02 17.65 -3.23
CA VAL A 114 16.60 16.25 -3.22
C VAL A 114 15.22 16.13 -3.87
N LEU A 115 15.06 15.20 -4.80
CA LEU A 115 13.76 14.79 -5.34
C LEU A 115 13.10 13.85 -4.34
N ILE A 116 11.86 14.18 -3.99
CA ILE A 116 11.03 13.42 -3.06
C ILE A 116 9.85 12.89 -3.86
N THR A 117 9.69 11.57 -3.87
CA THR A 117 8.54 10.89 -4.47
C THR A 117 7.59 10.49 -3.36
N ILE A 118 6.34 10.92 -3.49
CA ILE A 118 5.24 10.65 -2.56
C ILE A 118 4.29 9.70 -3.27
N GLN A 119 4.10 8.51 -2.72
CA GLN A 119 3.23 7.48 -3.26
C GLN A 119 2.11 7.18 -2.27
N LYS A 120 0.86 7.30 -2.69
CA LYS A 120 -0.28 6.76 -1.94
C LYS A 120 -0.21 5.25 -1.98
N VAL A 121 -0.22 4.64 -0.81
CA VAL A 121 -0.27 3.20 -0.62
C VAL A 121 -1.45 2.83 0.26
N ASP A 122 -1.96 1.62 0.09
CA ASP A 122 -2.94 1.06 1.01
C ASP A 122 -2.28 0.44 2.25
N GLU A 123 -3.08 -0.14 3.15
CA GLU A 123 -2.61 -0.83 4.36
C GLU A 123 -1.64 -2.00 4.11
N ARG A 124 -1.41 -2.38 2.85
CA ARG A 124 -0.50 -3.47 2.43
C ARG A 124 0.77 -2.94 1.77
N ALA A 125 0.99 -1.63 1.83
CA ALA A 125 2.05 -0.93 1.10
C ALA A 125 1.95 -1.10 -0.43
N LYS A 126 0.77 -1.43 -0.99
CA LYS A 126 0.60 -1.51 -2.45
C LYS A 126 0.36 -0.10 -3.01
N PRO A 127 1.13 0.34 -4.03
CA PRO A 127 0.87 1.60 -4.73
C PRO A 127 -0.55 1.65 -5.28
N GLN A 128 -1.25 2.75 -5.01
CA GLN A 128 -2.55 3.03 -5.61
C GLN A 128 -2.35 3.83 -6.89
N THR A 129 -2.99 3.42 -7.99
CA THR A 129 -2.77 4.02 -9.32
C THR A 129 -4.08 4.32 -10.06
N GLY A 130 -5.20 4.30 -9.36
CA GLY A 130 -6.53 4.50 -9.93
C GLY A 130 -6.80 5.97 -10.25
N LYS A 131 -7.85 6.21 -11.05
CA LYS A 131 -8.33 7.59 -11.34
C LYS A 131 -8.89 8.31 -10.10
N LYS A 132 -9.16 7.59 -9.02
CA LYS A 132 -9.62 8.13 -7.73
C LYS A 132 -8.48 8.51 -6.80
N ASP A 133 -7.24 8.13 -7.13
CA ASP A 133 -6.07 8.30 -6.26
C ASP A 133 -5.34 9.61 -6.57
N ASN A 134 -6.08 10.68 -6.76
CA ASN A 134 -5.57 12.00 -7.11
C ASN A 134 -5.81 13.00 -5.97
N ASP A 135 -5.53 12.57 -4.73
CA ASP A 135 -5.72 13.40 -3.53
C ASP A 135 -4.80 14.64 -3.59
N GLN A 136 -5.28 15.77 -3.06
CA GLN A 136 -4.47 16.99 -2.95
C GLN A 136 -3.65 16.92 -1.66
N LEU A 137 -2.36 17.22 -1.76
CA LEU A 137 -1.42 17.27 -0.65
C LEU A 137 -1.02 18.71 -0.36
N TYR A 138 -1.07 19.08 0.91
CA TYR A 138 -0.50 20.33 1.44
C TYR A 138 0.90 20.08 1.98
N LEU A 139 1.80 21.00 1.68
CA LEU A 139 3.23 20.88 1.94
C LEU A 139 3.69 22.02 2.84
N ARG A 140 4.45 21.70 3.88
CA ARG A 140 5.15 22.70 4.71
C ARG A 140 6.55 22.23 5.01
N ALA A 141 7.52 23.14 4.98
CA ALA A 141 8.85 22.89 5.51
C ALA A 141 9.21 23.96 6.54
N ASN A 142 9.93 23.59 7.59
CA ASN A 142 10.49 24.55 8.53
C ASN A 142 11.77 25.21 8.00
N HIS A 143 12.48 24.55 7.09
CA HIS A 143 13.72 25.00 6.44
C HIS A 143 13.77 24.51 4.99
N GLY A 144 14.46 25.27 4.13
CA GLY A 144 14.55 25.00 2.70
C GLY A 144 13.32 25.47 1.93
N ILE A 145 13.37 25.33 0.61
CA ILE A 145 12.29 25.74 -0.30
C ILE A 145 11.76 24.51 -1.02
N ILE A 146 10.46 24.25 -0.86
CA ILE A 146 9.76 23.21 -1.62
C ILE A 146 9.42 23.76 -3.00
N ARG A 147 9.81 23.00 -4.03
CA ARG A 147 9.50 23.30 -5.42
C ARG A 147 8.87 22.12 -6.14
N ASP A 148 8.31 22.37 -7.32
CA ASP A 148 7.89 21.32 -8.23
C ASP A 148 9.04 20.33 -8.58
N ALA A 149 8.70 19.20 -9.19
CA ALA A 149 9.68 18.18 -9.58
C ALA A 149 10.78 18.69 -10.53
N ALA A 150 10.49 19.74 -11.32
CA ALA A 150 11.42 20.39 -12.23
C ALA A 150 12.32 21.44 -11.53
N GLY A 151 12.03 21.77 -10.27
CA GLY A 151 12.73 22.77 -9.48
C GLY A 151 12.41 24.23 -9.86
N LYS A 152 11.32 24.48 -10.61
CA LYS A 152 11.02 25.80 -11.17
C LYS A 152 10.21 26.67 -10.21
N GLU A 153 9.04 26.19 -9.81
CA GLU A 153 8.11 26.98 -9.01
C GLU A 153 8.12 26.56 -7.55
N ALA A 154 8.12 27.53 -6.64
CA ALA A 154 7.89 27.26 -5.23
C ALA A 154 6.43 26.93 -5.01
N ILE A 155 6.16 25.83 -4.30
CA ILE A 155 4.81 25.28 -4.13
C ILE A 155 4.51 25.01 -2.65
N SER A 156 3.25 25.18 -2.29
CA SER A 156 2.72 24.83 -0.95
C SER A 156 1.69 23.68 -1.01
N SER A 157 1.36 23.21 -2.22
CA SER A 157 0.51 22.05 -2.43
C SER A 157 0.83 21.37 -3.75
N ILE A 158 0.47 20.10 -3.87
CA ILE A 158 0.58 19.30 -5.09
C ILE A 158 -0.56 18.28 -5.13
N THR A 159 -1.06 17.95 -6.31
CA THR A 159 -2.06 16.88 -6.47
C THR A 159 -1.36 15.61 -6.91
N LEU A 160 -1.72 14.47 -6.31
CA LEU A 160 -1.29 13.18 -6.81
C LEU A 160 -1.80 12.97 -8.25
N ASP A 161 -0.98 12.41 -9.13
CA ASP A 161 -1.38 11.87 -10.43
C ASP A 161 -1.25 10.35 -10.39
N LYS A 162 -2.38 9.65 -10.44
CA LYS A 162 -2.47 8.19 -10.28
C LYS A 162 -1.70 7.73 -9.02
N GLY A 163 -1.97 8.39 -7.90
CA GLY A 163 -1.41 8.09 -6.59
C GLY A 163 0.04 8.50 -6.38
N GLU A 164 0.71 9.13 -7.35
CA GLU A 164 2.09 9.58 -7.20
C GLU A 164 2.20 11.11 -7.35
N ALA A 165 3.03 11.75 -6.53
CA ALA A 165 3.50 13.11 -6.73
C ALA A 165 5.01 13.20 -6.52
N ARG A 166 5.65 14.17 -7.16
CA ARG A 166 7.08 14.45 -6.98
C ARG A 166 7.31 15.92 -6.70
N ILE A 167 8.14 16.19 -5.71
CA ILE A 167 8.54 17.55 -5.30
C ILE A 167 10.04 17.59 -5.09
N ARG A 168 10.64 18.78 -5.08
CA ARG A 168 12.03 18.99 -4.69
C ARG A 168 12.11 19.81 -3.42
N LEU A 169 12.99 19.42 -2.50
CA LEU A 169 13.43 20.29 -1.41
C LEU A 169 14.81 20.84 -1.78
N PHE A 170 14.92 22.17 -1.87
CA PHE A 170 16.20 22.87 -2.03
C PHE A 170 16.78 23.24 -0.68
N SER A 171 18.08 23.03 -0.51
CA SER A 171 18.80 23.39 0.71
C SER A 171 18.92 24.90 0.89
N GLU A 172 19.30 25.29 2.11
CA GLU A 172 19.74 26.64 2.43
C GLU A 172 21.26 26.64 2.61
N THR A 173 21.87 27.81 2.75
CA THR A 173 23.32 27.94 3.04
C THR A 173 23.70 27.62 4.49
N VAL A 174 22.73 27.19 5.31
CA VAL A 174 22.90 26.91 6.73
C VAL A 174 22.73 25.43 6.97
N LYS A 175 23.69 24.83 7.69
CA LYS A 175 23.65 23.42 8.09
C LYS A 175 22.62 23.21 9.20
N ARG A 176 21.63 22.35 8.95
CA ARG A 176 20.52 22.03 9.87
C ARG A 176 19.64 20.92 9.29
N VAL A 177 18.77 20.36 10.13
CA VAL A 177 17.75 19.40 9.70
C VAL A 177 16.48 20.15 9.29
N ALA A 178 16.10 20.01 8.03
CA ALA A 178 14.80 20.40 7.51
C ALA A 178 13.77 19.28 7.73
N THR A 179 12.58 19.66 8.16
CA THR A 179 11.41 18.79 8.30
C THR A 179 10.34 19.25 7.34
N ILE A 180 9.89 18.34 6.49
CA ILE A 180 8.77 18.53 5.57
C ILE A 180 7.57 17.80 6.16
N GLN A 181 6.46 18.52 6.36
CA GLN A 181 5.16 17.95 6.68
C GLN A 181 4.31 17.88 5.41
N ILE A 182 3.75 16.70 5.15
CA ILE A 182 2.90 16.41 3.99
C ILE A 182 1.55 15.95 4.55
N MET A 183 0.51 16.71 4.24
CA MET A 183 -0.85 16.48 4.74
C MET A 183 -1.80 16.26 3.57
N ALA A 184 -2.59 15.20 3.61
CA ALA A 184 -3.62 15.00 2.60
C ALA A 184 -4.86 15.85 2.91
N ASN A 185 -5.57 16.29 1.88
CA ASN A 185 -6.91 16.87 2.05
C ASN A 185 -7.98 15.80 2.42
N ASN A 186 -7.62 14.52 2.29
CA ASN A 186 -8.43 13.39 2.64
C ASN A 186 -8.09 12.95 4.09
N PRO A 187 -9.05 13.02 5.02
CA PRO A 187 -8.82 12.68 6.43
C PRO A 187 -8.52 11.20 6.68
N ASP A 188 -8.83 10.33 5.71
CA ASP A 188 -8.57 8.88 5.81
C ASP A 188 -7.13 8.52 5.41
N ILE A 189 -6.34 9.50 4.94
CA ILE A 189 -4.92 9.34 4.65
C ILE A 189 -4.12 9.93 5.82
N GLN A 190 -3.30 9.10 6.45
CA GLN A 190 -2.44 9.56 7.54
C GLN A 190 -1.39 10.56 7.03
N ASP A 191 -1.29 11.70 7.71
CA ASP A 191 -0.22 12.68 7.52
C ASP A 191 1.16 12.05 7.71
N CYS A 192 2.16 12.56 7.00
CA CYS A 192 3.53 12.09 7.11
C CYS A 192 4.55 13.23 7.18
N MET A 193 5.71 12.90 7.74
CA MET A 193 6.83 13.82 7.86
C MET A 193 8.10 13.18 7.27
N LEU A 194 8.88 13.99 6.56
CA LEU A 194 10.23 13.62 6.09
C LEU A 194 11.23 14.58 6.71
N ARG A 195 12.39 14.06 7.14
CA ARG A 195 13.54 14.86 7.57
C ARG A 195 14.65 14.76 6.55
N VAL A 196 15.29 15.87 6.24
CA VAL A 196 16.46 15.96 5.36
C VAL A 196 17.49 16.85 6.06
N GLU A 197 18.73 16.39 6.14
CA GLU A 197 19.82 17.16 6.75
C GLU A 197 20.60 17.93 5.68
N PHE A 198 20.82 19.21 5.95
CA PHE A 198 21.72 20.06 5.16
C PHE A 198 23.11 20.03 5.81
N VAL A 199 24.10 19.52 5.09
CA VAL A 199 25.47 19.25 5.59
C VAL A 199 26.55 20.14 4.99
#